data_AF-A0A5M3VSF3-F1
#
_entry.id   AF-A0A5M3VSF3-F1
#
_cell.length_a   1.000
_cell.length_b   1.000
_cell.length_c   1.000
_cell.angle_alpha   90.00
_cell.angle_beta   90.00
_cell.angle_gamma   90.00
#
_symmetry.space_group_name_H-M   'P 1'
#
loop_
_entity.id
_entity.type
_entity.pdbx_description
1 polymer ?
#
loop_
_entity_poly.entity_id
_entity_poly.type
_entity_poly.pdbx_seq_one_letter_code
_entity_poly.pdbx_strand_id
1 'polypeptide(L)'
;MKLRGERIFRLTHAVLGLGLIILALEWVRITLALNPPFHLAEALQTPPENLISAAFLALPLLALGGPLLVRAPIVGITCTAKTIKTHGFYRTRSIKTSNVTGIRRGTLGRADLCWDDERGWPHRTRIAAFSVLRLRRVPAWIEEHNTRCLDDLENWIDQHK
;
A
#
# COMPACT_ATOMS: atom_id res chain seq x y z
N MET A 1 -2.21 -16.55 -10.39
CA MET A 1 -2.34 -15.27 -11.11
C MET A 1 -1.81 -14.12 -10.26
N LYS A 2 -1.20 -13.09 -10.85
CA LYS A 2 -0.77 -11.85 -10.14
C LYS A 2 -1.31 -10.64 -10.88
N LEU A 3 -2.12 -9.83 -10.20
CA LEU A 3 -2.66 -8.58 -10.74
C LEU A 3 -2.08 -7.42 -9.94
N ARG A 4 -1.42 -6.48 -10.60
CA ARG A 4 -0.77 -5.34 -9.92
C ARG A 4 -1.53 -4.07 -10.21
N GLY A 5 -1.47 -3.16 -9.23
CA GLY A 5 -1.86 -1.77 -9.47
C GLY A 5 -1.10 -1.21 -10.67
N GLU A 6 -1.70 -0.23 -11.32
CA GLU A 6 -1.10 0.43 -12.47
C GLU A 6 0.31 0.98 -12.11
N ARG A 7 1.24 1.02 -13.07
CA ARG A 7 2.65 1.39 -12.88
C ARG A 7 2.82 2.81 -12.33
N ILE A 8 2.17 3.80 -12.94
CA ILE A 8 2.21 5.20 -12.47
C ILE A 8 1.63 5.30 -11.06
N PHE A 9 0.52 4.62 -10.77
CA PHE A 9 -0.01 4.57 -9.41
C PHE A 9 1.01 4.02 -8.40
N ARG A 10 1.68 2.92 -8.71
CA ARG A 10 2.72 2.34 -7.84
C ARG A 10 3.93 3.28 -7.72
N LEU A 11 4.34 3.92 -8.81
CA LEU A 11 5.43 4.89 -8.82
C LEU A 11 5.10 6.10 -7.94
N THR A 12 3.89 6.65 -8.02
CA THR A 12 3.45 7.75 -7.15
C THR A 12 3.54 7.37 -5.68
N HIS A 13 3.15 6.14 -5.31
CA HIS A 13 3.29 5.66 -3.93
C HIS A 13 4.75 5.51 -3.50
N ALA A 14 5.61 5.00 -4.39
CA ALA A 14 7.04 4.91 -4.12
C ALA A 14 7.67 6.30 -3.93
N VAL A 15 7.35 7.26 -4.80
CA VAL A 15 7.84 8.65 -4.71
C VAL A 15 7.33 9.33 -3.45
N LEU A 16 6.07 9.14 -3.08
CA LEU A 16 5.51 9.67 -1.83
C LEU A 16 6.23 9.08 -0.61
N GLY A 17 6.45 7.75 -0.60
CA GLY A 17 7.18 7.08 0.47
C GLY A 17 8.62 7.57 0.59
N LEU A 18 9.31 7.74 -0.54
CA LEU A 18 10.66 8.29 -0.60
C LEU A 18 10.71 9.74 -0.10
N GLY A 19 9.74 10.58 -0.51
CA GLY A 19 9.65 11.96 -0.06
C GLY A 19 9.49 12.08 1.45
N LEU A 20 8.66 11.22 2.07
CA LEU A 20 8.52 11.16 3.53
C LEU A 20 9.82 10.74 4.22
N ILE A 21 10.57 9.80 3.65
CA ILE A 21 11.87 9.37 4.19
C ILE A 21 12.89 10.52 4.10
N ILE A 22 12.98 11.19 2.96
CA ILE A 22 13.89 12.34 2.78
C ILE A 22 13.53 13.45 3.77
N LEU A 23 12.24 13.78 3.92
CA LEU A 23 11.78 14.77 4.88
C LEU A 23 12.15 14.38 6.33
N ALA A 24 12.02 13.09 6.69
CA ALA A 24 12.43 12.60 8.00
C ALA A 24 13.94 12.80 8.24
N LEU A 25 14.77 12.48 7.25
CA LEU A 25 16.23 12.67 7.33
C LEU A 25 16.60 14.15 7.43
N GLU A 26 15.93 15.03 6.70
CA GLU A 26 16.13 16.49 6.82
C GLU A 26 15.73 17.01 8.21
N TRP A 27 14.63 16.51 8.80
CA TRP A 27 14.25 16.87 10.16
C TRP A 27 15.29 16.41 11.19
N VAL A 28 15.83 15.20 11.06
CA VAL A 28 16.94 14.74 11.91
C VAL A 28 18.15 15.65 11.75
N ARG A 29 18.53 15.98 10.51
CA ARG A 29 19.67 16.85 10.22
C ARG A 29 19.51 18.23 10.87
N ILE A 30 18.34 18.85 10.73
CA ILE A 30 18.05 20.17 11.30
C ILE A 30 18.05 20.12 12.83
N THR A 31 17.39 19.12 13.42
CA THR A 31 17.23 19.01 14.89
C THR A 31 18.56 18.73 15.58
N LEU A 32 19.43 17.94 14.95
CA LEU A 32 20.75 17.60 15.47
C LEU A 32 21.86 18.54 14.99
N ALA A 33 21.52 19.58 14.22
CA ALA A 33 22.47 20.54 13.61
C ALA A 33 23.64 19.86 12.86
N LEU A 34 23.35 18.77 12.15
CA LEU A 34 24.36 17.97 11.45
C LEU A 34 24.72 18.59 10.09
N ASN A 35 26.01 18.56 9.76
CA ASN A 35 26.50 18.98 8.46
C ASN A 35 26.48 17.79 7.47
N PRO A 36 26.12 18.01 6.20
CA PRO A 36 26.29 16.99 5.18
C PRO A 36 27.80 16.82 4.84
N PRO A 37 28.27 15.60 4.57
CA PRO A 37 27.52 14.33 4.58
C PRO A 37 27.26 13.80 6.00
N PHE A 38 26.13 13.11 6.19
CA PHE A 38 25.73 12.59 7.49
C PHE A 38 26.72 11.53 8.00
N HIS A 39 27.37 11.81 9.13
CA HIS A 39 28.24 10.86 9.82
C HIS A 39 27.55 10.33 11.08
N LEU A 40 27.35 9.01 11.15
CA LEU A 40 26.70 8.35 12.29
C LEU A 40 27.44 8.62 13.62
N ALA A 41 28.76 8.84 13.56
CA ALA A 41 29.57 9.17 14.72
C ALA A 41 29.19 10.52 15.36
N GLU A 42 28.83 11.53 14.56
CA GLU A 42 28.40 12.84 15.05
C GLU A 42 27.02 12.75 15.73
N ALA A 43 26.11 11.94 15.16
CA ALA A 43 24.80 11.68 15.76
C ALA A 43 24.90 10.96 17.11
N LEU A 44 25.88 10.06 17.29
CA LEU A 44 26.08 9.36 18.56
C LEU A 44 26.72 10.23 19.65
N GLN A 45 27.37 11.33 19.28
CA GLN A 45 27.91 12.31 20.23
C GLN A 45 26.87 13.35 20.66
N THR A 46 25.70 13.37 20.02
CA THR A 46 24.66 14.35 20.33
C THR A 46 23.96 14.01 21.65
N PRO A 47 23.62 15.01 22.48
CA PRO A 47 22.91 14.77 23.73
C PRO A 47 21.61 13.96 23.53
N PRO A 48 21.28 13.05 24.45
CA PRO A 48 20.14 12.13 24.30
C PRO A 48 18.80 12.86 24.16
N GLU A 49 18.63 14.04 24.77
CA GLU A 49 17.44 14.87 24.64
C GLU A 49 17.19 15.36 23.20
N ASN A 50 18.25 15.65 22.46
CA ASN A 50 18.18 16.07 21.06
C ASN A 50 17.87 14.86 20.17
N LEU A 51 18.41 13.68 20.49
CA LEU A 51 18.09 12.42 19.82
C LEU A 51 16.61 12.05 19.99
N ILE A 52 16.07 12.21 21.20
CA ILE A 52 14.64 11.96 21.47
C ILE A 52 13.77 12.90 20.63
N SER A 53 14.12 14.19 20.60
CA SER A 53 13.38 15.20 19.83
C SER A 53 13.40 14.91 18.33
N ALA A 54 14.58 14.58 17.79
CA ALA A 54 14.74 14.18 16.39
C ALA A 54 13.96 12.91 16.06
N ALA A 55 14.01 11.90 16.95
CA ALA A 55 13.28 10.66 16.78
C ALA A 55 11.75 10.87 16.81
N PHE A 56 11.24 11.74 17.68
CA PHE A 56 9.81 12.04 17.78
C PHE A 56 9.24 12.62 16.48
N LEU A 57 10.03 13.44 15.77
CA LEU A 57 9.64 14.02 14.48
C LEU A 57 9.85 13.06 13.30
N ALA A 58 10.96 12.32 13.31
CA ALA A 58 11.35 11.48 12.18
C ALA A 58 10.66 10.11 12.14
N LEU A 59 10.44 9.48 13.30
CA LEU A 59 9.87 8.13 13.37
C LEU A 59 8.48 8.02 12.73
N PRO A 60 7.52 8.95 12.94
CA PRO A 60 6.22 8.87 12.26
C PRO A 60 6.35 8.96 10.74
N LEU A 61 7.23 9.84 10.24
CA LEU A 61 7.47 10.00 8.81
C LEU A 61 8.10 8.74 8.20
N LEU A 62 9.06 8.12 8.87
CA LEU A 62 9.66 6.85 8.47
C LEU A 62 8.66 5.69 8.53
N ALA A 63 7.83 5.64 9.58
CA ALA A 63 6.80 4.62 9.76
C ALA A 63 5.71 4.68 8.69
N LEU A 64 5.43 5.87 8.13
CA LEU A 64 4.53 6.03 6.99
C LEU A 64 5.26 5.81 5.65
N GLY A 65 6.43 6.43 5.46
CA GLY A 65 7.16 6.44 4.21
C GLY A 65 7.77 5.09 3.83
N GLY A 66 8.35 4.39 4.81
CA GLY A 66 8.99 3.08 4.62
C GLY A 66 8.05 2.05 4.00
N PRO A 67 6.89 1.76 4.63
CA PRO A 67 5.93 0.82 4.06
C PRO A 67 5.41 1.23 2.69
N LEU A 68 5.16 2.51 2.43
CA LEU A 68 4.73 2.99 1.11
C LEU A 68 5.78 2.68 0.04
N LEU A 69 7.05 2.95 0.31
CA LEU A 69 8.16 2.69 -0.61
C LEU A 69 8.37 1.19 -0.84
N VAL A 70 8.51 0.42 0.25
CA VAL A 70 8.80 -1.02 0.20
C VAL A 70 7.66 -1.81 -0.44
N ARG A 71 6.40 -1.39 -0.19
CA ARG A 71 5.23 -2.14 -0.64
C ARG A 71 4.70 -1.69 -2.00
N ALA A 72 5.08 -0.50 -2.49
CA ALA A 72 4.74 0.00 -3.81
C ALA A 72 4.81 -1.07 -4.93
N PRO A 73 5.90 -1.86 -5.12
CA PRO A 73 5.98 -2.82 -6.22
C PRO A 73 4.97 -3.97 -6.11
N ILE A 74 4.52 -4.31 -4.89
CA ILE A 74 3.67 -5.46 -4.60
C ILE A 74 2.18 -5.11 -4.42
N VAL A 75 1.81 -3.82 -4.39
CA VAL A 75 0.40 -3.40 -4.30
C VAL A 75 -0.41 -4.04 -5.44
N GLY A 76 -1.46 -4.78 -5.07
CA GLY A 76 -2.19 -5.63 -6.00
C GLY A 76 -2.85 -6.85 -5.35
N ILE A 77 -3.09 -7.87 -6.16
CA ILE A 77 -3.65 -9.15 -5.76
C ILE A 77 -2.76 -10.29 -6.27
N THR A 78 -2.55 -11.29 -5.42
CA THR A 78 -1.94 -12.57 -5.80
C THR A 78 -2.94 -13.69 -5.55
N CYS A 79 -3.36 -14.37 -6.61
CA CYS A 79 -4.28 -15.51 -6.55
C CYS A 79 -3.53 -16.83 -6.73
N THR A 80 -3.87 -17.80 -5.89
CA THR A 80 -3.42 -19.20 -5.93
C THR A 80 -4.64 -20.08 -5.73
N ALA A 81 -4.57 -21.36 -6.11
CA ALA A 81 -5.69 -22.30 -5.92
C ALA A 81 -6.21 -22.35 -4.47
N LYS A 82 -5.35 -22.11 -3.47
CA LYS A 82 -5.71 -22.15 -2.05
C LYS A 82 -6.07 -20.79 -1.45
N THR A 83 -5.43 -19.71 -1.92
CA THR A 83 -5.55 -18.40 -1.28
C THR A 83 -5.53 -17.24 -2.28
N ILE A 84 -6.31 -16.21 -1.98
CA ILE A 84 -6.23 -14.87 -2.58
C ILE A 84 -5.60 -13.93 -1.56
N LYS A 85 -4.45 -13.35 -1.92
CA LYS A 85 -3.75 -12.33 -1.12
C LYS A 85 -4.00 -10.94 -1.70
N THR A 86 -4.65 -10.09 -0.93
CA THR A 86 -4.83 -8.66 -1.25
C THR A 86 -3.71 -7.87 -0.59
N HIS A 87 -2.86 -7.23 -1.40
CA HIS A 87 -1.73 -6.44 -0.97
C HIS A 87 -2.12 -4.96 -1.00
N GLY A 88 -2.48 -4.41 0.16
CA GLY A 88 -2.65 -2.98 0.36
C GLY A 88 -1.34 -2.29 0.75
N PHE A 89 -1.43 -0.97 0.97
CA PHE A 89 -0.30 -0.11 1.30
C PHE A 89 0.40 -0.50 2.60
N TYR A 90 -0.37 -0.77 3.66
CA TYR A 90 0.19 -1.07 4.98
C TYR A 90 -0.08 -2.50 5.45
N ARG A 91 -0.96 -3.23 4.75
CA ARG A 91 -1.40 -4.55 5.17
C ARG A 91 -1.60 -5.48 3.98
N THR A 92 -1.26 -6.75 4.17
CA THR A 92 -1.67 -7.84 3.29
C THR A 92 -2.75 -8.63 4.00
N ARG A 93 -3.84 -8.98 3.30
CA ARG A 93 -4.85 -9.92 3.80
C ARG A 93 -4.84 -11.17 2.94
N SER A 94 -4.77 -12.34 3.57
CA SER A 94 -4.88 -13.64 2.92
C SER A 94 -6.28 -14.19 3.18
N ILE A 95 -6.97 -14.61 2.13
CA ILE A 95 -8.33 -15.15 2.17
C ILE A 95 -8.29 -16.51 1.46
N LYS A 96 -8.96 -17.53 2.00
CA LYS A 96 -9.07 -18.84 1.34
C LYS A 96 -9.89 -18.69 0.05
N THR A 97 -9.46 -19.28 -1.05
CA THR A 97 -10.16 -19.15 -2.34
C THR A 97 -11.59 -19.68 -2.24
N SER A 98 -11.79 -20.80 -1.56
CA SER A 98 -13.10 -21.42 -1.29
C SER A 98 -14.10 -20.51 -0.57
N ASN A 99 -13.62 -19.50 0.14
CA ASN A 99 -14.44 -18.61 0.93
C ASN A 99 -14.85 -17.35 0.15
N VAL A 100 -14.27 -17.12 -1.03
CA VAL A 100 -14.51 -15.91 -1.80
C VAL A 100 -15.86 -16.03 -2.50
N THR A 101 -16.74 -15.07 -2.27
CA THR A 101 -18.08 -15.05 -2.86
C THR A 101 -18.17 -14.20 -4.11
N GLY A 102 -17.21 -13.29 -4.34
CA GLY A 102 -17.10 -12.54 -5.59
C GLY A 102 -16.47 -11.17 -5.39
N ILE A 103 -16.68 -10.28 -6.36
CA ILE A 103 -16.19 -8.91 -6.34
C ILE A 103 -17.38 -7.96 -6.29
N ARG A 104 -17.30 -6.94 -5.43
CA ARG A 104 -18.24 -5.82 -5.42
C ARG A 104 -17.55 -4.57 -5.95
N ARG A 105 -18.10 -4.01 -7.03
CA ARG A 105 -17.75 -2.70 -7.57
C ARG A 105 -18.70 -1.66 -6.96
N GLY A 106 -18.16 -0.80 -6.11
CA GLY A 106 -18.89 0.23 -5.39
C GLY A 106 -18.91 1.57 -6.12
N THR A 107 -19.65 2.53 -5.56
CA THR A 107 -19.62 3.92 -6.01
C THR A 107 -18.22 4.52 -5.83
N LEU A 108 -17.92 5.57 -6.60
CA LEU A 108 -16.63 6.29 -6.56
C LEU A 108 -15.39 5.43 -6.87
N GLY A 109 -15.52 4.40 -7.73
CA GLY A 109 -14.39 3.59 -8.18
C GLY A 109 -13.83 2.64 -7.11
N ARG A 110 -14.61 2.35 -6.05
CA ARG A 110 -14.24 1.39 -5.01
C ARG A 110 -14.41 -0.04 -5.50
N ALA A 111 -13.43 -0.90 -5.22
CA ALA A 111 -13.53 -2.34 -5.48
C ALA A 111 -13.24 -3.12 -4.20
N ASP A 112 -14.18 -3.98 -3.79
CA ASP A 112 -14.08 -4.83 -2.61
C ASP A 112 -14.16 -6.31 -3.02
N LEU A 113 -13.31 -7.15 -2.42
CA LEU A 113 -13.44 -8.60 -2.47
C LEU A 113 -14.41 -9.05 -1.38
N CYS A 114 -15.48 -9.75 -1.77
CA CYS A 114 -16.47 -10.32 -0.88
C CYS A 114 -16.09 -11.77 -0.57
N TRP A 115 -16.19 -12.16 0.70
CA TRP A 115 -15.84 -13.50 1.15
C TRP A 115 -16.53 -13.79 2.49
N ASP A 116 -16.84 -15.06 2.74
CA ASP A 116 -17.46 -15.49 3.99
C ASP A 116 -16.41 -16.11 4.91
N ASP A 117 -16.49 -15.86 6.21
CA ASP A 117 -15.62 -16.56 7.16
C ASP A 117 -16.05 -18.03 7.36
N GLU A 118 -15.32 -18.76 8.19
CA GLU A 118 -15.60 -20.18 8.46
C GLU A 118 -16.96 -20.41 9.15
N ARG A 119 -17.58 -19.36 9.69
CA ARG A 119 -18.91 -19.38 10.30
C ARG A 119 -19.99 -18.88 9.34
N GLY A 120 -19.64 -18.57 8.08
CA GLY A 120 -20.57 -18.07 7.07
C GLY A 120 -20.89 -16.57 7.18
N TRP A 121 -20.15 -15.79 7.99
CA TRP A 121 -20.41 -14.35 8.07
C TRP A 121 -19.81 -13.62 6.87
N PRO A 122 -20.56 -12.71 6.23
CA PRO A 122 -20.08 -11.98 5.07
C PRO A 122 -19.09 -10.90 5.48
N HIS A 123 -17.91 -10.94 4.87
CA HIS A 123 -16.84 -9.98 5.04
C HIS A 123 -16.48 -9.30 3.72
N ARG A 124 -15.89 -8.11 3.84
CA ARG A 124 -15.39 -7.35 2.69
C ARG A 124 -13.96 -6.92 2.93
N THR A 125 -13.15 -7.06 1.90
CA THR A 125 -11.76 -6.59 1.90
C THR A 125 -11.54 -5.69 0.72
N ARG A 126 -11.20 -4.42 0.99
CA ARG A 126 -10.94 -3.45 -0.07
C ARG A 126 -9.71 -3.84 -0.89
N ILE A 127 -9.86 -3.78 -2.21
CA ILE A 127 -8.78 -3.99 -3.16
C ILE A 127 -8.15 -2.62 -3.46
N ALA A 128 -7.21 -2.21 -2.60
CA ALA A 128 -6.61 -0.87 -2.66
C ALA A 128 -6.00 -0.53 -4.03
N ALA A 129 -5.41 -1.53 -4.70
CA ALA A 129 -4.75 -1.37 -5.99
C ALA A 129 -5.68 -0.93 -7.13
N PHE A 130 -6.97 -1.27 -7.05
CA PHE A 130 -7.97 -0.99 -8.09
C PHE A 130 -9.09 -0.07 -7.57
N SER A 131 -8.99 0.39 -6.32
CA SER A 131 -9.94 1.29 -5.70
C SER A 131 -9.49 2.74 -5.85
N VAL A 132 -9.81 3.38 -6.98
CA VAL A 132 -9.44 4.79 -7.18
C VAL A 132 -10.54 5.67 -6.62
N LEU A 133 -10.23 6.47 -5.59
CA LEU A 133 -11.16 7.51 -5.15
C LEU A 133 -11.37 8.49 -6.30
N ARG A 134 -12.58 8.55 -6.85
CA ARG A 134 -13.02 9.54 -7.84
C ARG A 134 -13.12 10.99 -7.28
N LEU A 135 -12.22 11.36 -6.37
CA LEU A 135 -12.12 12.73 -5.82
C LEU A 135 -11.52 13.72 -6.86
N ARG A 136 -10.84 13.22 -7.88
CA ARG A 136 -10.33 13.99 -9.04
C ARG A 136 -10.56 13.20 -10.33
N ARG A 137 -10.49 13.87 -11.49
CA ARG A 137 -10.46 13.23 -12.82
C ARG A 137 -9.31 12.22 -12.86
N VAL A 138 -9.64 10.96 -12.63
CA VAL A 138 -8.72 9.85 -12.83
C VAL A 138 -8.53 9.72 -14.34
N PRO A 139 -7.29 9.61 -14.85
CA PRO A 139 -7.07 9.36 -16.26
C PRO A 139 -7.80 8.10 -16.72
N ALA A 140 -8.46 8.16 -17.88
CA ALA A 140 -9.30 7.06 -18.39
C ALA A 140 -8.54 5.73 -18.49
N TRP A 141 -7.25 5.77 -18.83
CA TRP A 141 -6.40 4.59 -18.92
C TRP A 141 -6.17 3.88 -17.57
N ILE A 142 -6.24 4.58 -16.43
CA ILE A 142 -6.22 3.94 -15.10
C ILE A 142 -7.53 3.20 -14.84
N GLU A 143 -8.66 3.83 -15.17
CA GLU A 143 -9.98 3.19 -15.00
C GLU A 143 -10.11 1.95 -15.88
N GLU A 144 -9.60 2.01 -17.12
CA GLU A 144 -9.57 0.87 -18.04
C GLU A 144 -8.66 -0.26 -17.55
N HIS A 145 -7.45 0.08 -17.06
CA HIS A 145 -6.55 -0.91 -16.45
C HIS A 145 -7.20 -1.60 -15.25
N ASN A 146 -7.85 -0.84 -14.38
CA ASN A 146 -8.52 -1.37 -13.19
C ASN A 146 -9.71 -2.25 -13.55
N THR A 147 -10.51 -1.83 -14.53
CA THR A 147 -11.66 -2.61 -15.02
C THR A 147 -11.19 -3.96 -15.56
N ARG A 148 -10.19 -3.96 -16.46
CA ARG A 148 -9.59 -5.20 -16.99
C ARG A 148 -9.05 -6.10 -15.88
N CYS A 149 -8.31 -5.56 -14.91
CA CYS A 149 -7.80 -6.36 -13.80
C CYS A 149 -8.93 -6.94 -12.93
N LEU A 150 -10.03 -6.21 -12.73
CA LEU A 150 -11.17 -6.72 -11.97
C LEU A 150 -11.95 -7.77 -12.75
N ASP A 151 -12.11 -7.61 -14.06
CA ASP A 151 -12.72 -8.61 -14.93
C ASP A 151 -11.88 -9.91 -14.95
N ASP A 152 -10.55 -9.80 -15.08
CA ASP A 152 -9.64 -10.95 -14.99
C ASP A 152 -9.72 -11.64 -13.62
N LEU A 153 -9.87 -10.87 -12.55
CA LEU A 153 -10.04 -11.41 -11.21
C LEU A 153 -11.37 -12.14 -11.03
N GLU A 154 -12.45 -11.59 -11.57
CA GLU A 154 -13.79 -12.16 -11.54
C GLU A 154 -13.81 -13.49 -12.30
N ASN A 155 -13.32 -13.48 -13.54
CA ASN A 155 -13.16 -14.68 -14.36
C ASN A 155 -12.31 -15.75 -13.67
N TRP A 156 -11.22 -15.36 -13.00
CA TRP A 156 -10.38 -16.31 -12.26
C TRP A 156 -11.12 -16.90 -11.04
N ILE A 157 -11.90 -16.10 -10.32
CA ILE A 157 -12.71 -16.57 -9.17
C ILE A 157 -13.77 -17.56 -9.67
N ASP A 158 -14.46 -17.27 -10.77
CA ASP A 158 -15.50 -18.13 -11.31
C ASP A 158 -14.97 -19.49 -11.80
N GLN A 159 -13.72 -19.53 -12.26
CA GLN A 159 -13.04 -20.78 -12.65
C GLN A 159 -12.53 -21.63 -11.49
N HIS A 160 -12.40 -21.06 -10.29
CA HIS A 160 -11.74 -21.70 -9.13
C HIS A 160 -12.63 -21.77 -7.87
N LYS A 161 -13.91 -21.40 -8.00
CA LYS A 161 -14.97 -21.75 -7.07
C LYS A 161 -15.44 -23.18 -7.34
#